data_AF-A0A379AKL3-F1
#
_entry.id   AF-A0A379AKL3-F1
#
_cell.length_a   1.000
_cell.length_b   1.000
_cell.length_c   1.000
_cell.angle_alpha   90.00
_cell.angle_beta   90.00
_cell.angle_gamma   90.00
#
_symmetry.space_group_name_H-M   'P 1'
#
loop_
_entity.id
_entity.type
_entity.pdbx_description
1 polymer ?
#
loop_
_entity_poly.entity_id
_entity_poly.type
_entity_poly.pdbx_seq_one_letter_code
_entity_poly.pdbx_strand_id
1 'polypeptide(L)'
;MRRARQALFGDREVTHARQQMQARVQQADEQLAQQLTALQQAQAEVSRLQGELSGLENQRQTLNSKLAEAESALQQALESAGFADEASLRAALLDEQTAVQLRQQLQQLDQQCQQQQARLADLRQRLSLHQQTKPAAMPESAEALAQQLEQLRLALRDNASQQGQIQQQLQSDASLRVRQQNLMTQIEQDGVTLAQWSLLNDLIGSASGDKFRRFAQGLTLDHLVALANRQLDRLHGRYLLQRRAQDLLELDVVDTWQADAARDTRTLSGG
;
A
#
# COMPACT_ATOMS: atom_id res chain seq x y z
N MET A 1 -100.43 -59.03 -107.51
CA MET A 1 -99.32 -58.08 -107.24
C MET A 1 -99.76 -56.61 -107.23
N ARG A 2 -100.33 -56.03 -108.31
CA ARG A 2 -100.70 -54.60 -108.36
C ARG A 2 -101.84 -54.16 -107.40
N ARG A 3 -102.92 -54.95 -107.25
CA ARG A 3 -104.05 -54.62 -106.36
C ARG A 3 -103.72 -54.66 -104.86
N ALA A 4 -102.81 -55.55 -104.44
CA ALA A 4 -102.37 -55.64 -103.04
C ALA A 4 -101.51 -54.44 -102.60
N ARG A 5 -100.77 -53.82 -103.53
CA ARG A 5 -99.96 -52.62 -103.28
C ARG A 5 -100.82 -51.37 -103.07
N GLN A 6 -101.90 -51.23 -103.85
CA GLN A 6 -102.78 -50.06 -103.79
C GLN A 6 -103.61 -50.02 -102.49
N ALA A 7 -104.01 -51.19 -101.96
CA ALA A 7 -104.75 -51.31 -100.70
C ALA A 7 -103.92 -50.96 -99.44
N LEU A 8 -102.60 -51.12 -99.48
CA LEU A 8 -101.70 -50.86 -98.34
C LEU A 8 -100.92 -49.54 -98.46
N PHE A 9 -100.71 -49.02 -99.68
CA PHE A 9 -99.78 -47.91 -99.92
C PHE A 9 -100.38 -46.74 -100.74
N GLY A 10 -101.66 -46.86 -101.17
CA GLY A 10 -102.35 -45.82 -101.95
C GLY A 10 -101.58 -45.37 -103.20
N ASP A 11 -101.63 -44.06 -103.48
CA ASP A 11 -100.91 -43.41 -104.59
C ASP A 11 -99.51 -42.88 -104.22
N ARG A 12 -98.95 -43.33 -103.09
CA ARG A 12 -97.66 -42.82 -102.58
C ARG A 12 -96.48 -43.46 -103.33
N GLU A 13 -95.53 -42.62 -103.76
CA GLU A 13 -94.24 -43.11 -104.23
C GLU A 13 -93.45 -43.71 -103.06
N VAL A 14 -93.00 -44.97 -103.25
CA VAL A 14 -92.28 -45.75 -102.22
C VAL A 14 -90.99 -45.05 -101.78
N THR A 15 -90.35 -44.32 -102.69
CA THR A 15 -89.18 -43.48 -102.44
C THR A 15 -89.48 -42.34 -101.47
N HIS A 16 -90.55 -41.57 -101.70
CA HIS A 16 -90.93 -40.45 -100.85
C HIS A 16 -91.40 -40.89 -99.46
N ALA A 17 -92.20 -41.96 -99.38
CA ALA A 17 -92.64 -42.52 -98.09
C ALA A 17 -91.46 -43.08 -97.28
N ARG A 18 -90.46 -43.68 -97.95
CA ARG A 18 -89.22 -44.15 -97.30
C ARG A 18 -88.36 -42.99 -96.80
N GLN A 19 -88.16 -41.94 -97.61
CA GLN A 19 -87.41 -40.75 -97.20
C GLN A 19 -88.07 -40.04 -96.02
N GLN A 20 -89.39 -39.89 -96.03
CA GLN A 20 -90.13 -39.27 -94.92
C GLN A 20 -90.05 -40.11 -93.64
N MET A 21 -90.12 -41.44 -93.74
CA MET A 21 -89.92 -42.32 -92.59
C MET A 21 -88.48 -42.25 -92.08
N GLN A 22 -87.49 -42.23 -92.98
CA GLN A 22 -86.08 -42.15 -92.64
C GLN A 22 -85.75 -40.81 -91.95
N ALA A 23 -86.30 -39.69 -92.41
CA ALA A 23 -86.17 -38.39 -91.76
C ALA A 23 -86.83 -38.35 -90.38
N ARG A 24 -87.99 -39.00 -90.20
CA ARG A 24 -88.65 -39.10 -88.88
C ARG A 24 -87.86 -39.97 -87.90
N VAL A 25 -87.28 -41.07 -88.38
CA VAL A 25 -86.40 -41.92 -87.56
C VAL A 25 -85.15 -41.14 -87.17
N GLN A 26 -84.50 -40.47 -88.12
CA GLN A 26 -83.33 -39.62 -87.84
C GLN A 26 -83.64 -38.51 -86.83
N GLN A 27 -84.77 -37.82 -87.00
CA GLN A 27 -85.19 -36.78 -86.06
C GLN A 27 -85.49 -37.34 -84.66
N ALA A 28 -86.12 -38.52 -84.58
CA ALA A 28 -86.39 -39.19 -83.31
C ALA A 28 -85.09 -39.68 -82.65
N ASP A 29 -84.12 -40.18 -83.42
CA ASP A 29 -82.81 -40.62 -82.94
C ASP A 29 -81.99 -39.42 -82.44
N GLU A 30 -82.01 -38.29 -83.15
CA GLU A 30 -81.37 -37.04 -82.72
C GLU A 30 -82.01 -36.50 -81.43
N GLN A 31 -83.34 -36.51 -81.33
CA GLN A 31 -84.05 -36.12 -80.12
C GLN A 31 -83.72 -37.05 -78.96
N LEU A 32 -83.68 -38.36 -79.18
CA LEU A 32 -83.30 -39.34 -78.17
C LEU A 32 -81.85 -39.12 -77.70
N ALA A 33 -80.92 -38.89 -78.62
CA ALA A 33 -79.52 -38.60 -78.32
C ALA A 33 -79.35 -37.31 -77.49
N GLN A 34 -80.10 -36.25 -77.84
CA GLN A 34 -80.12 -35.01 -77.06
C GLN A 34 -80.67 -35.23 -75.65
N GLN A 35 -81.79 -35.96 -75.50
CA GLN A 35 -82.38 -36.25 -74.19
C GLN A 35 -81.48 -37.15 -73.33
N LEU A 36 -80.80 -38.13 -73.94
CA LEU A 36 -79.82 -38.97 -73.25
C LEU A 36 -78.62 -38.15 -72.77
N THR A 37 -78.13 -37.21 -73.59
CA THR A 37 -77.02 -36.33 -73.22
C THR A 37 -77.42 -35.39 -72.08
N ALA A 38 -78.62 -34.80 -72.15
CA ALA A 38 -79.16 -33.94 -71.09
C ALA A 38 -79.36 -34.71 -69.77
N LEU A 39 -79.86 -35.96 -69.85
CA LEU A 39 -79.98 -36.84 -68.68
C LEU A 39 -78.61 -37.15 -68.06
N GLN A 40 -77.61 -37.49 -68.87
CA GLN A 40 -76.25 -37.75 -68.40
C GLN A 40 -75.63 -36.51 -67.73
N GLN A 41 -75.82 -35.33 -68.31
CA GLN A 41 -75.34 -34.06 -67.73
C GLN A 41 -76.03 -33.77 -66.38
N ALA A 42 -77.36 -33.90 -66.31
CA ALA A 42 -78.09 -33.71 -65.06
C ALA A 42 -77.68 -34.73 -63.99
N GLN A 43 -77.47 -36.00 -64.37
CA GLN A 43 -76.97 -37.03 -63.44
C GLN A 43 -75.56 -36.71 -62.93
N ALA A 44 -74.68 -36.22 -63.80
CA ALA A 44 -73.34 -35.79 -63.41
C ALA A 44 -73.38 -34.57 -62.46
N GLU A 45 -74.24 -33.59 -62.72
CA GLU A 45 -74.43 -32.43 -61.84
C GLU A 45 -74.98 -32.82 -60.48
N VAL A 46 -76.00 -33.69 -60.43
CA VAL A 46 -76.55 -34.21 -59.17
C VAL A 46 -75.46 -34.94 -58.38
N SER A 47 -74.65 -35.76 -59.05
CA SER A 47 -73.56 -36.49 -58.39
C SER A 47 -72.48 -35.55 -57.85
N ARG A 48 -72.13 -34.49 -58.60
CA ARG A 48 -71.19 -33.45 -58.15
C ARG A 48 -71.73 -32.70 -56.93
N LEU A 49 -72.97 -32.23 -57.00
CA LEU A 49 -73.60 -31.49 -55.90
C LEU A 49 -73.79 -32.36 -54.65
N GLN A 50 -74.10 -33.65 -54.81
CA GLN A 50 -74.16 -34.60 -53.70
C GLN A 50 -72.79 -34.80 -53.04
N GLY A 51 -71.72 -34.88 -53.85
CA GLY A 51 -70.35 -34.92 -53.34
C GLY A 51 -69.96 -33.66 -52.58
N GLU A 52 -70.31 -32.48 -53.11
CA GLU A 52 -70.06 -31.19 -52.45
C GLU A 52 -70.85 -31.05 -51.14
N LEU A 53 -72.13 -31.44 -51.13
CA LEU A 53 -72.97 -31.43 -49.94
C LEU A 53 -72.38 -32.33 -48.85
N SER A 54 -72.03 -33.57 -49.19
CA SER A 54 -71.41 -34.52 -48.26
C SER A 54 -70.06 -34.00 -47.73
N GLY A 55 -69.25 -33.37 -48.58
CA GLY A 55 -68.00 -32.72 -48.17
C GLY A 55 -68.22 -31.60 -47.15
N LEU A 56 -69.19 -30.71 -47.42
CA LEU A 56 -69.55 -29.61 -46.52
C LEU A 56 -70.15 -30.09 -45.20
N GLU A 57 -70.97 -31.14 -45.23
CA GLU A 57 -71.55 -31.75 -44.03
C GLU A 57 -70.47 -32.35 -43.12
N ASN A 58 -69.52 -33.09 -43.70
CA ASN A 58 -68.38 -33.63 -42.95
C ASN A 58 -67.48 -32.53 -42.38
N GLN A 59 -67.24 -31.46 -43.14
CA GLN A 59 -66.46 -30.32 -42.67
C GLN A 59 -67.16 -29.61 -41.50
N ARG A 60 -68.47 -29.38 -41.61
CA ARG A 60 -69.28 -28.79 -40.54
C ARG A 60 -69.24 -29.65 -39.27
N GLN A 61 -69.39 -30.96 -39.41
CA GLN A 61 -69.32 -31.87 -38.28
C GLN A 61 -67.96 -31.84 -37.59
N THR A 62 -66.88 -31.82 -38.38
CA THR A 62 -65.51 -31.72 -37.85
C THR A 62 -65.28 -30.40 -37.10
N LEU A 63 -65.73 -29.28 -37.67
CA LEU A 63 -65.59 -27.96 -37.03
C LEU A 63 -66.41 -27.86 -35.75
N ASN A 64 -67.62 -28.41 -35.72
CA ASN A 64 -68.45 -28.45 -34.51
C ASN A 64 -67.81 -29.29 -33.39
N SER A 65 -67.19 -30.43 -33.73
CA SER A 65 -66.43 -31.22 -32.75
C SER A 65 -65.27 -30.42 -32.15
N LYS A 66 -64.47 -29.78 -33.01
CA LYS A 66 -63.34 -28.95 -32.57
C LYS A 66 -63.76 -27.78 -31.71
N LEU A 67 -64.88 -27.14 -32.05
CA LEU A 67 -65.44 -26.05 -31.26
C LEU A 67 -65.87 -26.54 -29.88
N ALA A 68 -66.62 -27.64 -29.81
CA ALA A 68 -67.04 -28.23 -28.53
C ALA A 68 -65.85 -28.67 -27.65
N GLU A 69 -64.80 -29.24 -28.26
CA GLU A 69 -63.56 -29.59 -27.57
C GLU A 69 -62.84 -28.36 -27.01
N ALA A 70 -62.72 -27.29 -27.81
CA ALA A 70 -62.08 -26.05 -27.40
C ALA A 70 -62.87 -25.32 -26.29
N GLU A 71 -64.20 -25.29 -26.38
CA GLU A 71 -65.08 -24.72 -25.36
C GLU A 71 -64.97 -25.49 -24.04
N SER A 72 -64.97 -26.82 -24.10
CA SER A 72 -64.77 -27.66 -22.91
C SER A 72 -63.40 -27.44 -22.27
N ALA A 73 -62.34 -27.38 -23.09
CA ALA A 73 -60.99 -27.12 -22.61
C ALA A 73 -60.86 -25.73 -21.97
N LEU A 74 -61.46 -24.71 -22.57
CA LEU A 74 -61.48 -23.35 -22.02
C LEU A 74 -62.24 -23.30 -20.69
N GLN A 75 -63.41 -23.94 -20.62
CA GLN A 75 -64.21 -23.98 -19.39
C GLN A 75 -63.47 -24.66 -18.24
N GLN A 76 -62.83 -25.81 -18.50
CA GLN A 76 -62.00 -26.50 -17.50
C GLN A 76 -60.82 -25.63 -17.04
N ALA A 77 -60.16 -24.93 -17.96
CA ALA A 77 -59.07 -24.01 -17.63
C ALA A 77 -59.56 -22.84 -16.77
N LEU A 78 -60.73 -22.26 -17.07
CA LEU A 78 -61.34 -21.20 -16.28
C LEU A 78 -61.69 -21.68 -14.87
N GLU A 79 -62.36 -22.83 -14.74
CA GLU A 79 -62.75 -23.40 -13.45
C GLU A 79 -61.53 -23.73 -12.57
N SER A 80 -60.49 -24.34 -13.15
CA SER A 80 -59.25 -24.63 -12.42
C SER A 80 -58.50 -23.37 -11.95
N ALA A 81 -58.64 -22.27 -12.70
CA ALA A 81 -58.11 -20.95 -12.31
C ALA A 81 -59.05 -20.18 -11.37
N GLY A 82 -60.25 -20.70 -11.06
CA GLY A 82 -61.23 -20.11 -10.15
C GLY A 82 -62.13 -19.04 -10.79
N PHE A 83 -62.26 -19.01 -12.11
CA PHE A 83 -63.12 -18.08 -12.85
C PHE A 83 -64.40 -18.78 -13.32
N ALA A 84 -65.52 -18.06 -13.27
CA ALA A 84 -66.81 -18.58 -13.71
C ALA A 84 -66.98 -18.55 -15.25
N ASP A 85 -66.34 -17.57 -15.90
CA ASP A 85 -66.43 -17.33 -17.34
C ASP A 85 -65.24 -16.50 -17.86
N GLU A 86 -65.14 -16.34 -19.19
CA GLU A 86 -64.08 -15.54 -19.79
C GLU A 86 -64.17 -14.05 -19.40
N ALA A 87 -65.39 -13.53 -19.19
CA ALA A 87 -65.59 -12.14 -18.79
C ALA A 87 -65.01 -11.83 -17.41
N SER A 88 -65.20 -12.74 -16.44
CA SER A 88 -64.62 -12.63 -15.09
C SER A 88 -63.10 -12.75 -15.11
N LEU A 89 -62.54 -13.62 -15.96
CA LEU A 89 -61.08 -13.67 -16.18
C LEU A 89 -60.56 -12.33 -16.72
N ARG A 90 -61.16 -11.80 -17.79
CA ARG A 90 -60.75 -10.52 -18.40
C ARG A 90 -60.90 -9.34 -17.45
N ALA A 91 -61.93 -9.34 -16.60
CA ALA A 91 -62.12 -8.31 -15.58
C ALA A 91 -61.11 -8.41 -14.43
N ALA A 92 -60.59 -9.60 -14.14
CA ALA A 92 -59.57 -9.83 -13.13
C ALA A 92 -58.14 -9.58 -13.64
N LEU A 93 -57.93 -9.55 -14.96
CA LEU A 93 -56.65 -9.18 -15.55
C LEU A 93 -56.34 -7.73 -15.19
N LEU A 94 -55.13 -7.53 -14.66
CA LEU A 94 -54.56 -6.21 -14.52
C LEU A 94 -54.43 -5.56 -15.91
N ASP A 95 -54.62 -4.26 -15.97
CA ASP A 95 -54.27 -3.52 -17.16
C ASP A 95 -52.77 -3.64 -17.44
N GLU A 96 -52.41 -3.69 -18.71
CA GLU A 96 -51.04 -3.97 -19.14
C GLU A 96 -50.04 -2.94 -18.59
N GLN A 97 -50.46 -1.68 -18.45
CA GLN A 97 -49.61 -0.62 -17.92
C GLN A 97 -49.29 -0.85 -16.44
N THR A 98 -50.30 -1.15 -15.61
CA THR A 98 -50.12 -1.49 -14.20
C THR A 98 -49.30 -2.75 -14.02
N ALA A 99 -49.53 -3.79 -14.83
CA ALA A 99 -48.74 -5.02 -14.78
C ALA A 99 -47.24 -4.77 -15.07
N VAL A 100 -46.93 -3.95 -16.07
CA VAL A 100 -45.55 -3.57 -16.39
C VAL A 100 -44.92 -2.75 -15.27
N GLN A 101 -45.64 -1.77 -14.71
CA GLN A 101 -45.16 -0.95 -13.60
C GLN A 101 -44.86 -1.79 -12.36
N LEU A 102 -45.76 -2.71 -11.98
CA LEU A 102 -45.57 -3.60 -10.84
C LEU A 102 -44.36 -4.54 -11.05
N ARG A 103 -44.16 -5.07 -12.26
CA ARG A 103 -42.98 -5.90 -12.58
C ARG A 103 -41.68 -5.10 -12.46
N GLN A 104 -41.66 -3.86 -12.94
CA GLN A 104 -40.50 -2.98 -12.81
C GLN A 104 -40.20 -2.66 -11.34
N GLN A 105 -41.24 -2.35 -10.55
CA GLN A 105 -41.09 -2.12 -9.11
C GLN A 105 -40.56 -3.35 -8.37
N LEU A 106 -41.10 -4.54 -8.68
CA LEU A 106 -40.63 -5.79 -8.09
C LEU A 106 -39.17 -6.07 -8.43
N GLN A 107 -38.78 -5.86 -9.69
CA GLN A 107 -37.39 -6.02 -10.13
C GLN A 107 -36.46 -5.02 -9.41
N GLN A 108 -36.90 -3.77 -9.23
CA GLN A 108 -36.13 -2.76 -8.51
C GLN A 108 -35.97 -3.13 -7.03
N LEU A 109 -37.04 -3.57 -6.38
CA LEU A 109 -37.02 -4.00 -4.98
C LEU A 109 -36.14 -5.23 -4.78
N ASP A 110 -36.17 -6.19 -5.70
CA ASP A 110 -35.33 -7.38 -5.63
C ASP A 110 -33.84 -7.03 -5.77
N GLN A 111 -33.50 -6.16 -6.73
CA GLN A 111 -32.14 -5.63 -6.86
C GLN A 111 -31.69 -4.89 -5.60
N GLN A 112 -32.55 -4.04 -5.02
CA GLN A 112 -32.24 -3.35 -3.77
C GLN A 112 -32.03 -4.34 -2.62
N CYS A 113 -32.87 -5.37 -2.51
CA CYS A 113 -32.75 -6.39 -1.48
C CYS A 113 -31.40 -7.11 -1.57
N GLN A 114 -31.03 -7.56 -2.78
CA GLN A 114 -29.75 -8.22 -3.05
C GLN A 114 -28.55 -7.32 -2.70
N GLN A 115 -28.60 -6.03 -3.07
CA GLN A 115 -27.56 -5.06 -2.72
C GLN A 115 -27.42 -4.89 -1.21
N GLN A 116 -28.53 -4.76 -0.47
CA GLN A 116 -28.47 -4.60 0.99
C GLN A 116 -27.98 -5.88 1.69
N GLN A 117 -28.35 -7.06 1.19
CA GLN A 117 -27.85 -8.34 1.70
C GLN A 117 -26.33 -8.46 1.52
N ALA A 118 -25.83 -8.14 0.33
CA ALA A 118 -24.39 -8.13 0.05
C ALA A 118 -23.64 -7.14 0.96
N ARG A 119 -24.18 -5.92 1.13
CA ARG A 119 -23.61 -4.90 2.02
C ARG A 119 -23.58 -5.36 3.48
N LEU A 120 -24.64 -6.01 3.93
CA LEU A 120 -24.73 -6.53 5.30
C LEU A 120 -23.73 -7.68 5.52
N ALA A 121 -23.51 -8.54 4.52
CA ALA A 121 -22.49 -9.59 4.58
C ALA A 121 -21.07 -9.01 4.68
N ASP A 122 -20.74 -8.02 3.85
CA ASP A 122 -19.45 -7.31 3.89
C ASP A 122 -19.22 -6.62 5.24
N LEU A 123 -20.23 -5.90 5.76
CA LEU A 123 -20.13 -5.24 7.08
C LEU A 123 -19.92 -6.24 8.22
N ARG A 124 -20.60 -7.40 8.18
CA ARG A 124 -20.39 -8.48 9.17
C ARG A 124 -18.99 -9.05 9.10
N GLN A 125 -18.47 -9.28 7.90
CA GLN A 125 -17.09 -9.75 7.71
C GLN A 125 -16.07 -8.72 8.24
N ARG A 126 -16.25 -7.44 7.93
CA ARG A 126 -15.38 -6.35 8.44
C ARG A 126 -15.43 -6.26 9.96
N LEU A 127 -16.62 -6.37 10.55
CA LEU A 127 -16.77 -6.37 12.01
C LEU A 127 -16.05 -7.57 12.65
N SER A 128 -16.22 -8.76 12.09
CA SER A 128 -15.53 -9.97 12.58
C SER A 128 -14.01 -9.81 12.49
N LEU A 129 -13.50 -9.31 11.37
CA LEU A 129 -12.06 -9.09 11.19
C LEU A 129 -11.55 -8.04 12.18
N HIS A 130 -12.28 -6.94 12.37
CA HIS A 130 -11.94 -5.91 13.36
C HIS A 130 -11.91 -6.45 14.80
N GLN A 131 -12.85 -7.33 15.15
CA GLN A 131 -12.88 -7.97 16.47
C GLN A 131 -11.71 -8.94 16.66
N GLN A 132 -11.35 -9.71 15.63
CA GLN A 132 -10.21 -10.63 15.67
C GLN A 132 -8.86 -9.92 15.72
N THR A 133 -8.75 -8.75 15.07
CA THR A 133 -7.53 -7.94 15.06
C THR A 133 -7.41 -7.00 16.26
N LYS A 134 -8.38 -7.04 17.20
CA LYS A 134 -8.32 -6.26 18.43
C LYS A 134 -7.05 -6.62 19.21
N PRO A 135 -6.14 -5.67 19.48
CA PRO A 135 -4.93 -5.95 20.27
C PRO A 135 -5.28 -6.44 21.67
N ALA A 136 -4.58 -7.45 22.17
CA ALA A 136 -4.81 -8.02 23.50
C ALA A 136 -4.61 -6.99 24.64
N ALA A 137 -3.70 -6.02 24.44
CA ALA A 137 -3.41 -4.95 25.39
C ALA A 137 -4.25 -3.67 25.15
N MET A 138 -5.32 -3.74 24.34
CA MET A 138 -6.18 -2.59 24.09
C MET A 138 -6.96 -2.22 25.37
N PRO A 139 -6.91 -0.96 25.84
CA PRO A 139 -7.69 -0.50 26.97
C PRO A 139 -9.20 -0.69 26.76
N GLU A 140 -9.94 -0.89 27.84
CA GLU A 140 -11.37 -1.19 27.79
C GLU A 140 -12.23 0.00 27.32
N SER A 141 -11.74 1.22 27.47
CA SER A 141 -12.42 2.44 27.05
C SER A 141 -11.50 3.39 26.28
N ALA A 142 -12.12 4.24 25.45
CA ALA A 142 -11.41 5.30 24.74
C ALA A 142 -10.74 6.30 25.71
N GLU A 143 -11.38 6.55 26.85
CA GLU A 143 -10.83 7.41 27.92
C GLU A 143 -9.59 6.79 28.55
N ALA A 144 -9.61 5.49 28.85
CA ALA A 144 -8.45 4.77 29.38
C ALA A 144 -7.28 4.78 28.37
N LEU A 145 -7.58 4.60 27.07
CA LEU A 145 -6.56 4.72 26.02
C LEU A 145 -5.97 6.14 25.92
N ALA A 146 -6.81 7.17 26.00
CA ALA A 146 -6.36 8.55 25.97
C ALA A 146 -5.44 8.86 27.16
N GLN A 147 -5.79 8.38 28.36
CA GLN A 147 -4.95 8.52 29.55
C GLN A 147 -3.61 7.78 29.39
N GLN A 148 -3.63 6.55 28.87
CA GLN A 148 -2.41 5.76 28.66
C GLN A 148 -1.48 6.40 27.61
N LEU A 149 -2.05 6.95 26.54
CA LEU A 149 -1.30 7.71 25.53
C LEU A 149 -0.65 8.96 26.13
N GLU A 150 -1.36 9.67 27.00
CA GLU A 150 -0.82 10.86 27.63
C GLU A 150 0.30 10.51 28.63
N GLN A 151 0.14 9.43 29.39
CA GLN A 151 1.21 8.89 30.25
C GLN A 151 2.45 8.50 29.43
N LEU A 152 2.27 7.81 28.31
CA LEU A 152 3.37 7.46 27.40
C LEU A 152 4.06 8.69 26.83
N ARG A 153 3.31 9.73 26.46
CA ARG A 153 3.88 11.00 25.98
C ARG A 153 4.72 11.70 27.03
N LEU A 154 4.24 11.74 28.28
CA LEU A 154 4.99 12.30 29.40
C LEU A 154 6.28 11.50 29.64
N ALA A 155 6.19 10.17 29.69
CA ALA A 155 7.36 9.30 29.85
C ALA A 155 8.39 9.49 28.73
N LEU A 156 7.94 9.67 27.48
CA LEU A 156 8.81 9.95 26.32
C LEU A 156 9.52 11.29 26.47
N ARG A 157 8.79 12.33 26.90
CA ARG A 157 9.34 13.67 27.14
C ARG A 157 10.38 13.65 28.26
N ASP A 158 10.08 12.98 29.37
CA ASP A 158 10.99 12.86 30.50
C ASP A 158 12.25 12.09 30.11
N ASN A 159 12.11 11.01 29.34
CA ASN A 159 13.26 10.25 28.83
C ASN A 159 14.14 11.11 27.92
N ALA A 160 13.54 11.86 26.98
CA ALA A 160 14.29 12.77 26.12
C ALA A 160 15.02 13.87 26.92
N SER A 161 14.39 14.40 27.97
CA SER A 161 15.03 15.37 28.87
C SER A 161 16.22 14.76 29.62
N GLN A 162 16.07 13.55 30.16
CA GLN A 162 17.16 12.83 30.84
C GLN A 162 18.32 12.53 29.89
N GLN A 163 18.03 12.09 28.67
CA GLN A 163 19.06 11.88 27.64
C GLN A 163 19.85 13.17 27.38
N GLY A 164 19.16 14.31 27.22
CA GLY A 164 19.80 15.60 27.03
C GLY A 164 20.70 16.01 28.20
N GLN A 165 20.24 15.82 29.44
CA GLN A 165 21.03 16.10 30.65
C GLN A 165 22.29 15.23 30.73
N ILE A 166 22.16 13.93 30.48
CA ILE A 166 23.29 13.00 30.48
C ILE A 166 24.30 13.38 29.39
N GLN A 167 23.82 13.72 28.19
CA GLN A 167 24.69 14.13 27.09
C GLN A 167 25.47 15.41 27.43
N GLN A 168 24.83 16.39 28.07
CA GLN A 168 25.50 17.61 28.54
C GLN A 168 26.56 17.30 29.60
N GLN A 169 26.25 16.41 30.57
CA GLN A 169 27.20 15.99 31.59
C GLN A 169 28.44 15.31 30.98
N LEU A 170 28.24 14.42 30.01
CA LEU A 170 29.32 13.75 29.29
C LEU A 170 30.20 14.75 28.52
N GLN A 171 29.60 15.74 27.85
CA GLN A 171 30.35 16.79 27.17
C GLN A 171 31.16 17.65 28.15
N SER A 172 30.57 17.99 29.30
CA SER A 172 31.26 18.75 30.34
C SER A 172 32.44 17.96 30.90
N ASP A 173 32.25 16.68 31.23
CA ASP A 173 33.31 15.77 31.70
C ASP A 173 34.44 15.66 30.70
N ALA A 174 34.13 15.45 29.41
CA ALA A 174 35.14 15.43 28.35
C ALA A 174 35.95 16.74 28.29
N SER A 175 35.28 17.90 28.41
CA SER A 175 35.95 19.20 28.42
C SER A 175 36.84 19.41 29.66
N LEU A 176 36.43 18.87 30.81
CA LEU A 176 37.19 18.94 32.06
C LEU A 176 38.43 18.05 32.00
N ARG A 177 38.32 16.84 31.43
CA ARG A 177 39.47 15.95 31.21
C ARG A 177 40.54 16.60 30.34
N VAL A 178 40.13 17.24 29.24
CA VAL A 178 41.07 17.97 28.37
C VAL A 178 41.74 19.12 29.12
N ARG A 179 40.97 19.91 29.88
CA ARG A 179 41.52 20.99 30.71
C ARG A 179 42.49 20.47 31.78
N GLN A 180 42.14 19.38 32.45
CA GLN A 180 42.99 18.74 33.45
C GLN A 180 44.31 18.27 32.81
N GLN A 181 44.25 17.60 31.66
CA GLN A 181 45.45 17.16 30.95
C GLN A 181 46.36 18.33 30.59
N ASN A 182 45.79 19.41 30.06
CA ASN A 182 46.56 20.62 29.73
C ASN A 182 47.20 21.25 30.96
N LEU A 183 46.48 21.30 32.10
CA LEU A 183 47.01 21.83 33.35
C LEU A 183 48.16 20.97 33.89
N MET A 184 48.06 19.65 33.81
CA MET A 184 49.14 18.75 34.22
C MET A 184 50.39 18.97 33.37
N THR A 185 50.23 19.13 32.05
CA THR A 185 51.34 19.46 31.16
C THR A 185 51.96 20.83 31.50
N GLN A 186 51.16 21.83 31.88
CA GLN A 186 51.68 23.13 32.34
C GLN A 186 52.45 23.00 33.65
N ILE A 187 51.94 22.24 34.62
CA ILE A 187 52.63 21.98 35.89
C ILE A 187 53.98 21.30 35.66
N GLU A 188 54.04 20.33 34.75
CA GLU A 188 55.30 19.66 34.39
C GLU A 188 56.31 20.65 33.77
N GLN A 189 55.85 21.52 32.86
CA GLN A 189 56.70 22.55 32.25
C GLN A 189 57.21 23.56 33.28
N ASP A 190 56.31 24.08 34.12
CA ASP A 190 56.65 25.01 35.19
C ASP A 190 57.59 24.37 36.22
N GLY A 191 57.46 23.06 36.47
CA GLY A 191 58.35 22.29 37.33
C GLY A 191 59.79 22.23 36.79
N VAL A 192 59.95 22.07 35.48
CA VAL A 192 61.28 22.12 34.82
C VAL A 192 61.88 23.52 34.98
N THR A 193 61.10 24.57 34.74
CA THR A 193 61.54 25.96 34.91
C THR A 193 61.91 26.24 36.37
N LEU A 194 61.09 25.82 37.32
CA LEU A 194 61.36 25.96 38.75
C LEU A 194 62.65 25.24 39.16
N ALA A 195 62.90 24.03 38.67
CA ALA A 195 64.13 23.29 38.95
C ALA A 195 65.38 24.03 38.43
N GLN A 196 65.29 24.64 37.24
CA GLN A 196 66.36 25.48 36.70
C GLN A 196 66.60 26.73 37.56
N TRP A 197 65.54 27.43 37.97
CA TRP A 197 65.66 28.58 38.87
C TRP A 197 66.20 28.20 40.25
N SER A 198 65.81 27.04 40.79
CA SER A 198 66.34 26.53 42.04
C SER A 198 67.83 26.25 41.94
N LEU A 199 68.28 25.59 40.86
CA LEU A 199 69.71 25.34 40.62
C LEU A 199 70.50 26.66 40.52
N LEU A 200 69.97 27.65 39.79
CA LEU A 200 70.60 28.97 39.70
C LEU A 200 70.68 29.65 41.06
N ASN A 201 69.61 29.57 41.85
CA ASN A 201 69.56 30.11 43.20
C ASN A 201 70.56 29.40 44.14
N ASP A 202 70.71 28.08 44.00
CA ASP A 202 71.68 27.30 44.76
C ASP A 202 73.13 27.58 44.35
N LEU A 203 73.40 27.92 43.09
CA LEU A 203 74.74 28.33 42.66
C LEU A 203 75.10 29.73 43.15
N ILE A 204 74.24 30.72 42.88
CA ILE A 204 74.58 32.16 43.03
C ILE A 204 73.50 33.01 43.69
N GLY A 205 72.33 32.43 43.98
CA GLY A 205 71.20 33.15 44.57
C GLY A 205 71.43 33.54 46.02
N SER A 206 71.11 34.80 46.33
CA SER A 206 71.01 35.33 47.69
C SER A 206 70.14 36.59 47.66
N ALA A 207 69.27 36.76 48.65
CA ALA A 207 68.36 37.91 48.72
C ALA A 207 69.09 39.26 48.79
N SER A 208 70.26 39.29 49.42
CA SER A 208 71.15 40.46 49.52
C SER A 208 72.19 40.56 48.38
N GLY A 209 72.25 39.57 47.50
CA GLY A 209 73.27 39.44 46.44
C GLY A 209 74.66 39.03 46.94
N ASP A 210 74.82 38.76 48.24
CA ASP A 210 76.12 38.49 48.84
C ASP A 210 76.77 37.21 48.33
N LYS A 211 76.01 36.17 47.94
CA LYS A 211 76.56 34.90 47.44
C LYS A 211 77.24 35.08 46.08
N PHE A 212 76.55 35.72 45.13
CA PHE A 212 77.15 36.08 43.84
C PHE A 212 78.28 37.09 44.00
N ARG A 213 78.14 38.07 44.90
CA ARG A 213 79.18 39.06 45.18
C ARG A 213 80.45 38.41 45.75
N ARG A 214 80.32 37.52 46.74
CA ARG A 214 81.45 36.74 47.31
C ARG A 214 82.09 35.85 46.26
N PHE A 215 81.30 35.27 45.35
CA PHE A 215 81.82 34.50 44.23
C PHE A 215 82.66 35.34 43.27
N ALA A 216 82.14 36.47 42.79
CA ALA A 216 82.87 37.40 41.92
C ALA A 216 84.11 38.01 42.61
N GLN A 217 84.00 38.32 43.91
CA GLN A 217 85.12 38.78 44.74
C GLN A 217 86.17 37.69 44.93
N GLY A 218 85.79 36.42 45.10
CA GLY A 218 86.72 35.30 45.16
C GLY A 218 87.58 35.18 43.90
N LEU A 219 86.99 35.34 42.72
CA LEU A 219 87.74 35.39 41.44
C LEU A 219 88.69 36.60 41.38
N THR A 220 88.25 37.75 41.90
CA THR A 220 89.09 38.95 41.97
C THR A 220 90.26 38.76 42.94
N LEU A 221 89.99 38.13 44.09
CA LEU A 221 90.99 37.79 45.10
C LEU A 221 92.01 36.79 44.53
N ASP A 222 91.58 35.78 43.79
CA ASP A 222 92.48 34.85 43.10
C ASP A 222 93.46 35.60 42.18
N HIS A 223 92.98 36.59 41.43
CA HIS A 223 93.85 37.44 40.61
C HIS A 223 94.80 38.31 41.44
N LEU A 224 94.30 38.93 42.51
CA LEU A 224 95.13 39.75 43.41
C LEU A 224 96.20 38.91 44.13
N VAL A 225 95.86 37.70 44.57
CA VAL A 225 96.82 36.74 45.16
C VAL A 225 97.90 36.38 44.16
N ALA A 226 97.56 36.11 42.90
CA ALA A 226 98.54 35.84 41.85
C ALA A 226 99.50 37.04 41.64
N LEU A 227 98.98 38.27 41.63
CA LEU A 227 99.79 39.49 41.54
C LEU A 227 100.65 39.72 42.79
N ALA A 228 100.07 39.50 43.98
CA ALA A 228 100.76 39.64 45.26
C ALA A 228 101.90 38.64 45.40
N ASN A 229 101.71 37.39 44.98
CA ASN A 229 102.76 36.38 44.96
C ASN A 229 103.91 36.75 44.02
N ARG A 230 103.61 37.32 42.84
CA ARG A 230 104.67 37.86 41.96
C ARG A 230 105.48 38.97 42.63
N GLN A 231 104.86 39.75 43.51
CA GLN A 231 105.54 40.81 44.25
C GLN A 231 106.29 40.28 45.47
N LEU A 232 105.72 39.30 46.20
CA LEU A 232 106.37 38.61 47.31
C LEU A 232 107.61 37.84 46.84
N ASP A 233 107.54 37.19 45.68
CA ASP A 233 108.69 36.51 45.07
C ASP A 233 109.87 37.46 44.82
N ARG A 234 109.59 38.75 44.51
CA ARG A 234 110.62 39.80 44.37
C ARG A 234 111.16 40.32 45.71
N LEU A 235 110.43 40.15 46.81
CA LEU A 235 110.82 40.62 48.15
C LEU A 235 111.52 39.50 48.94
N HIS A 236 110.85 38.37 49.11
CA HIS A 236 111.34 37.20 49.83
C HIS A 236 110.58 35.93 49.40
N GLY A 237 111.22 35.04 48.65
CA GLY A 237 110.57 33.87 48.01
C GLY A 237 110.20 32.69 48.92
N ARG A 238 110.12 32.88 50.24
CA ARG A 238 109.81 31.81 51.21
C ARG A 238 108.30 31.56 51.38
N TYR A 239 107.47 32.60 51.22
CA TYR A 239 106.04 32.51 51.48
C TYR A 239 105.23 32.80 50.23
N LEU A 240 104.21 31.98 49.99
CA LEU A 240 103.20 32.21 48.96
C LEU A 240 101.82 32.36 49.62
N LEU A 241 101.01 33.25 49.10
CA LEU A 241 99.61 33.38 49.47
C LEU A 241 98.78 32.40 48.62
N GLN A 242 97.83 31.72 49.23
CA GLN A 242 96.87 30.87 48.53
C GLN A 242 95.48 31.11 49.10
N ARG A 243 94.46 31.13 48.25
CA ARG A 243 93.07 31.19 48.70
C ARG A 243 92.62 29.85 49.28
N ARG A 244 91.92 29.90 50.40
CA ARG A 244 91.37 28.72 51.07
C ARG A 244 90.26 28.07 50.22
N ALA A 245 90.23 26.73 50.18
CA ALA A 245 89.25 26.00 49.37
C ALA A 245 87.81 26.06 49.96
N GLN A 246 87.69 26.20 51.29
CA GLN A 246 86.41 26.13 51.99
C GLN A 246 85.72 27.49 52.18
N ASP A 247 86.46 28.60 52.11
CA ASP A 247 85.89 29.96 52.15
C ASP A 247 86.44 30.81 51.00
N LEU A 248 85.53 31.41 50.24
CA LEU A 248 85.81 32.16 49.02
C LEU A 248 86.62 33.45 49.22
N LEU A 249 86.81 33.95 50.44
CA LEU A 249 87.52 35.20 50.70
C LEU A 249 88.64 35.11 51.74
N GLU A 250 88.93 33.92 52.27
CA GLU A 250 90.05 33.73 53.22
C GLU A 250 91.34 33.31 52.50
N LEU A 251 92.47 33.75 53.06
CA LEU A 251 93.80 33.45 52.56
C LEU A 251 94.57 32.64 53.59
N ASP A 252 95.30 31.65 53.09
CA ASP A 252 96.34 30.93 53.81
C ASP A 252 97.71 31.33 53.25
N VAL A 253 98.74 31.17 54.07
CA VAL A 253 100.13 31.34 53.68
C VAL A 253 100.80 29.98 53.64
N VAL A 254 101.46 29.71 52.52
CA VAL A 254 102.19 28.50 52.24
C VAL A 254 103.68 28.80 52.44
N ASP A 255 104.33 28.10 53.37
CA ASP A 255 105.78 28.17 53.57
C ASP A 255 106.48 27.15 52.66
N THR A 256 107.15 27.65 51.63
CA THR A 256 107.83 26.80 50.62
C THR A 256 109.06 26.10 51.19
N TRP A 257 109.57 26.54 52.34
CA TRP A 257 110.72 25.93 53.01
C TRP A 257 110.31 24.85 54.01
N GLN A 258 109.01 24.76 54.34
CA GLN A 258 108.45 23.72 55.20
C GLN A 258 107.52 22.80 54.41
N ALA A 259 108.00 22.29 53.26
CA ALA A 259 107.29 21.34 52.40
C ALA A 259 105.86 21.78 52.06
N ASP A 260 105.70 23.06 51.72
CA ASP A 260 104.43 23.70 51.35
C ASP A 260 103.35 23.58 52.43
N ALA A 261 103.75 23.68 53.71
CA ALA A 261 102.81 23.73 54.81
C ALA A 261 101.95 25.00 54.75
N ALA A 262 100.63 24.83 54.59
CA ALA A 262 99.65 25.91 54.63
C ALA A 262 99.27 26.27 56.07
N ARG A 263 99.27 27.56 56.40
CA ARG A 263 98.89 28.10 57.71
C ARG A 263 98.00 29.33 57.55
N ASP A 264 97.13 29.56 58.54
CA ASP A 264 96.31 30.77 58.57
C ASP A 264 97.21 32.02 58.67
N THR A 265 96.93 33.02 57.84
CA THR A 265 97.58 34.35 57.85
C THR A 265 97.64 34.99 59.24
N ARG A 266 96.69 34.69 60.14
CA ARG A 266 96.65 35.22 61.52
C ARG A 266 97.79 34.70 62.41
N THR A 267 98.51 33.66 61.99
CA THR A 267 99.57 33.00 62.78
C THR A 267 100.98 33.48 62.43
N LEU A 268 101.10 34.46 61.53
CA LEU A 268 102.36 35.08 61.17
C LEU A 268 102.76 36.16 62.18
N SER A 269 104.00 36.10 62.70
CA SER A 269 104.55 37.15 63.56
C SER A 269 104.80 38.42 62.76
N GLY A 270 104.37 39.58 63.25
CA GLY A 270 104.20 40.83 62.50
C GLY A 270 105.45 41.56 62.00
N GLY A 271 106.30 40.89 61.23
CA GLY A 271 107.42 41.45 60.46
C GLY A 271 107.31 41.12 58.99
#